data_AF-A0A0N4TI08-F1
#
_entry.id   AF-A0A0N4TI08-F1
#
_cell.length_a   1.000
_cell.length_b   1.000
_cell.length_c   1.000
_cell.angle_alpha   90.00
_cell.angle_beta   90.00
_cell.angle_gamma   90.00
#
_symmetry.space_group_name_H-M   'P 1'
#
loop_
_entity.id
_entity.type
_entity.pdbx_description
1 polymer ?
#
loop_
_entity_poly.entity_id
_entity_poly.type
_entity_poly.pdbx_seq_one_letter_code
_entity_poly.pdbx_strand_id
1 'polypeptide(L)'
;MLWSENGVLYQIFPSPFSSVPWKILVFITLLQLIFHLVLPKDFVTVVNSMGERECHPVNSFHSCLLIVLLFIFGSSLGFYKASIIYMNWTQTLSLLNLISIIMVLFLYMRQRNDDFTTCKLCI
;
A
#
# COMPACT_ATOMS: atom_id res chain seq x y z
N MET A 1 -12.44 -37.26 -19.62
CA MET A 1 -12.71 -36.76 -18.25
C MET A 1 -11.78 -35.57 -18.05
N LEU A 2 -12.20 -34.38 -18.46
CA LEU A 2 -11.37 -33.18 -18.51
C LEU A 2 -11.18 -32.66 -17.09
N TRP A 3 -10.01 -32.94 -16.52
CA TRP A 3 -9.56 -32.35 -15.26
C TRP A 3 -9.42 -30.84 -15.50
N SER A 4 -10.33 -30.08 -14.91
CA SER A 4 -10.44 -28.64 -15.10
C SER A 4 -9.23 -27.95 -14.46
N GLU A 5 -8.16 -27.72 -15.23
CA GLU A 5 -6.99 -26.89 -14.85
C GLU A 5 -7.40 -25.50 -14.31
N ASN A 6 -8.58 -25.03 -14.70
CA ASN A 6 -9.16 -23.78 -14.20
C ASN A 6 -9.40 -23.83 -12.67
N GLY A 7 -9.71 -24.98 -12.09
CA GLY A 7 -9.91 -25.12 -10.65
C GLY A 7 -8.66 -24.84 -9.83
N VAL A 8 -7.49 -25.23 -10.35
CA VAL A 8 -6.20 -25.04 -9.68
C VAL A 8 -5.76 -23.58 -9.80
N LEU A 9 -5.99 -22.95 -10.96
CA LEU A 9 -5.72 -21.52 -11.15
C LEU A 9 -6.58 -20.63 -10.24
N TYR A 10 -7.86 -20.94 -10.04
CA TYR A 10 -8.69 -20.24 -9.07
C TYR A 10 -8.26 -20.45 -7.61
N GLN A 11 -7.58 -21.55 -7.33
CA GLN A 11 -7.05 -21.85 -5.99
C GLN A 11 -5.72 -21.15 -5.73
N ILE A 12 -4.89 -20.97 -6.77
CA ILE A 12 -3.60 -20.27 -6.71
C ILE A 12 -3.77 -18.75 -6.83
N PHE A 13 -4.68 -18.29 -7.68
CA PHE A 13 -5.11 -16.90 -7.83
C PHE A 13 -6.60 -16.79 -7.51
N PRO A 14 -6.97 -16.79 -6.21
CA PRO A 14 -8.33 -16.41 -5.86
C PRO A 14 -8.57 -14.99 -6.38
N SER A 15 -9.75 -14.76 -6.96
CA SER A 15 -10.00 -13.51 -7.68
C SER A 15 -9.67 -12.29 -6.79
N PRO A 16 -8.83 -11.35 -7.27
CA PRO A 16 -8.42 -10.18 -6.48
C PRO A 16 -9.56 -9.18 -6.26
N PHE A 17 -10.76 -9.50 -6.75
CA PHE A 17 -11.94 -8.64 -6.77
C PHE A 17 -12.94 -8.96 -5.65
N SER A 18 -12.54 -9.70 -4.62
CA SER A 18 -13.39 -9.82 -3.44
C SER A 18 -13.50 -8.46 -2.73
N SER A 19 -14.71 -8.09 -2.34
CA SER A 19 -14.98 -6.76 -1.74
C SER A 19 -14.36 -6.58 -0.35
N VAL A 20 -14.15 -7.68 0.38
CA VAL A 20 -13.69 -7.66 1.79
C VAL A 20 -12.23 -7.21 1.93
N PRO A 21 -11.24 -7.78 1.22
CA PRO A 21 -9.84 -7.34 1.31
C PRO A 21 -9.64 -5.90 0.85
N TRP A 22 -10.36 -5.45 -0.19
CA TRP A 22 -10.34 -4.05 -0.64
C TRP A 22 -10.77 -3.09 0.48
N LYS A 23 -11.87 -3.39 1.18
CA LYS A 23 -12.34 -2.56 2.30
C LYS A 23 -11.32 -2.50 3.43
N ILE A 24 -10.72 -3.62 3.80
CA ILE A 24 -9.71 -3.69 4.85
C ILE A 24 -8.48 -2.86 4.45
N LEU A 25 -8.01 -3.01 3.21
CA LEU A 25 -6.82 -2.32 2.74
C LEU A 25 -7.06 -0.81 2.65
N VAL A 26 -8.18 -0.37 2.08
CA VAL A 26 -8.58 1.05 2.02
C VAL A 26 -8.73 1.65 3.43
N PHE A 27 -9.30 0.89 4.37
CA PHE A 27 -9.44 1.37 5.74
C PHE A 27 -8.08 1.58 6.41
N ILE A 28 -7.18 0.59 6.32
CA ILE A 28 -5.84 0.69 6.91
C ILE A 28 -5.03 1.81 6.27
N THR A 29 -5.08 1.97 4.95
CA THR A 29 -4.33 3.01 4.25
C THR A 29 -4.86 4.42 4.54
N LEU A 30 -6.18 4.60 4.63
CA LEU A 30 -6.77 5.87 5.04
C LEU A 30 -6.38 6.23 6.48
N LEU A 31 -6.40 5.24 7.39
CA LEU A 31 -5.97 5.43 8.77
C LEU A 31 -4.48 5.83 8.82
N GLN A 32 -3.63 5.14 8.04
CA GLN A 32 -2.21 5.49 7.86
C GLN A 32 -2.03 6.91 7.34
N LEU A 33 -2.83 7.33 6.35
CA LEU A 33 -2.76 8.66 5.76
C LEU A 33 -3.15 9.74 6.76
N ILE A 34 -4.24 9.53 7.51
CA ILE A 34 -4.72 10.47 8.54
C ILE A 34 -3.65 10.65 9.61
N PHE A 35 -3.07 9.57 10.14
CA PHE A 35 -2.03 9.69 11.16
C PHE A 35 -0.75 10.30 10.61
N HIS A 36 -0.37 9.98 9.37
CA HIS A 36 0.76 10.65 8.73
C HIS A 36 0.53 12.16 8.53
N LEU A 37 -0.72 12.60 8.32
CA LEU A 37 -1.06 14.01 8.16
C LEU A 37 -1.17 14.75 9.50
N VAL A 38 -1.76 14.11 10.50
CA VAL A 38 -2.11 14.72 11.79
C VAL A 38 -0.93 14.73 12.77
N LEU A 39 -0.08 13.71 12.76
CA LEU A 39 1.04 13.66 13.70
C LEU A 39 2.13 14.68 13.31
N PRO A 40 2.71 15.39 14.30
CA PRO A 40 3.82 16.30 14.08
C PRO A 40 5.01 15.53 13.50
N LYS A 41 5.62 16.07 12.43
CA LYS A 41 6.66 15.38 11.67
C LYS A 41 8.04 15.76 12.21
N ASP A 42 8.85 14.76 12.55
CA ASP A 42 10.27 15.00 12.80
C ASP A 42 10.99 15.12 11.46
N PHE A 43 11.81 16.16 11.29
CA PHE A 43 12.53 16.38 10.05
C PHE A 43 13.86 15.65 10.09
N VAL A 44 14.04 14.69 9.19
CA VAL A 44 15.34 14.04 8.97
C VAL A 44 15.93 14.63 7.69
N THR A 45 17.08 15.27 7.82
CA THR A 45 17.87 15.71 6.67
C THR A 45 18.54 14.51 6.03
N VAL A 46 18.10 14.15 4.82
CA VAL A 46 18.77 13.17 3.97
C VAL A 46 19.61 13.95 2.96
N VAL A 47 20.87 13.56 2.80
CA VAL A 47 21.75 14.17 1.79
C VAL A 47 21.54 13.43 0.48
N ASN A 48 21.05 14.13 -0.53
CA ASN A 48 20.89 13.61 -1.89
C ASN A 48 22.28 13.39 -2.53
N SER A 49 22.39 12.55 -3.56
CA SER A 49 23.64 12.29 -4.29
C SER A 49 24.24 13.53 -4.97
N MET A 50 23.43 14.57 -5.17
CA MET A 50 23.82 15.91 -5.63
C MET A 50 24.40 16.81 -4.51
N GLY A 51 24.41 16.35 -3.25
CA GLY A 51 24.86 17.13 -2.08
C GLY A 51 23.80 18.05 -1.48
N GLU A 52 22.60 18.13 -2.07
CA GLU A 52 21.48 18.90 -1.53
C GLU A 52 20.87 18.21 -0.30
N ARG A 53 20.59 18.99 0.75
CA ARG A 53 19.96 18.50 1.98
C ARG A 53 18.44 18.55 1.81
N GLU A 54 17.84 17.42 1.52
CA GLU A 54 16.39 17.32 1.49
C GLU A 54 15.89 17.00 2.90
N CYS A 55 15.12 17.93 3.48
CA CYS A 55 14.42 17.71 4.74
C CYS A 55 13.21 16.81 4.47
N HIS A 56 13.35 15.52 4.72
CA HIS A 56 12.23 14.59 4.65
C HIS A 56 11.54 14.53 6.01
N PRO A 57 10.25 14.88 6.10
CA PRO A 57 9.50 14.69 7.33
C PRO A 57 9.25 13.19 7.55
N VAL A 58 9.86 12.63 8.59
CA VAL A 58 9.76 11.20 8.92
C VAL A 58 8.97 11.06 10.22
N ASN A 59 7.74 10.56 10.12
CA ASN A 59 6.99 10.11 11.29
C ASN A 59 6.26 8.77 11.05
N SER A 60 6.87 7.92 10.25
CA SER A 60 6.28 6.64 9.87
C SER A 60 6.25 5.65 11.04
N PHE A 61 7.19 5.74 12.00
CA PHE A 61 7.27 4.79 13.11
C PHE A 61 6.14 4.97 14.13
N HIS A 62 5.92 6.18 14.65
CA HIS A 62 4.84 6.44 15.60
C HIS A 62 3.47 6.24 14.95
N SER A 63 3.31 6.66 13.69
CA SER A 63 2.08 6.43 12.93
C SER A 63 1.79 4.93 12.78
N CYS A 64 2.79 4.11 12.47
CA CYS A 64 2.62 2.66 12.36
C CYS A 64 2.22 2.02 13.71
N LEU A 65 2.92 2.37 14.79
CA LEU A 65 2.66 1.84 16.13
C LEU A 65 1.23 2.16 16.58
N LEU A 66 0.78 3.40 16.37
CA LEU A 66 -0.55 3.84 16.74
C LEU A 66 -1.65 3.07 15.99
N ILE A 67 -1.40 2.70 14.74
CA ILE A 67 -2.34 1.92 13.91
C ILE A 67 -2.43 0.48 14.38
N VAL A 68 -1.31 -0.14 14.72
CA VAL A 68 -1.30 -1.48 15.33
C VAL A 68 -2.07 -1.44 16.65
N LEU A 69 -1.89 -0.39 17.45
CA LEU A 69 -2.62 -0.21 18.70
C LEU A 69 -4.13 -0.08 18.46
N LEU A 70 -4.53 0.78 17.51
CA LEU A 70 -5.94 0.98 17.14
C LEU A 70 -6.56 -0.30 16.58
N PHE A 71 -5.77 -1.09 15.84
CA PHE A 71 -6.19 -2.37 15.29
C PHE A 71 -6.46 -3.41 16.39
N ILE A 72 -5.55 -3.50 17.37
CA ILE A 72 -5.74 -4.40 18.52
C ILE A 72 -6.93 -3.94 19.36
N PHE A 73 -7.06 -2.64 19.59
CA PHE A 73 -8.15 -2.07 20.37
C PHE A 73 -9.52 -2.29 19.70
N GLY A 74 -9.63 -2.04 18.38
CA GLY A 74 -10.86 -2.28 17.65
C GLY A 74 -11.25 -3.76 17.58
N SER A 75 -10.27 -4.68 17.56
CA SER A 75 -10.56 -6.10 17.69
C SER A 75 -11.00 -6.48 19.11
N SER A 76 -10.39 -5.90 20.15
CA SER A 76 -10.77 -6.11 21.55
C SER A 76 -12.18 -5.60 21.87
N LEU A 77 -12.63 -4.53 21.20
CA LEU A 77 -14.00 -4.02 21.32
C LEU A 77 -15.04 -4.85 20.54
N GLY A 78 -14.60 -5.86 19.78
CA GLY A 78 -15.49 -6.75 19.03
C GLY A 78 -15.99 -6.20 17.69
N PHE A 79 -15.45 -5.08 17.21
CA PHE A 79 -15.84 -4.51 15.90
C PHE A 79 -15.47 -5.43 14.73
N TYR A 80 -14.40 -6.23 14.87
CA TYR A 80 -13.96 -7.19 13.86
C TYR A 80 -13.20 -8.35 14.49
N LYS A 81 -13.32 -9.55 13.86
CA LYS A 81 -12.52 -10.72 14.24
C LYS A 81 -11.05 -10.47 13.91
N ALA A 82 -10.16 -10.68 14.88
CA ALA A 82 -8.70 -10.63 14.66
C ALA A 82 -8.25 -11.54 13.51
N SER A 83 -8.97 -12.65 13.27
CA SER A 83 -8.68 -13.62 12.21
C SER A 83 -9.11 -13.16 10.81
N ILE A 84 -9.72 -11.98 10.64
CA ILE A 84 -10.31 -11.60 9.35
C ILE A 84 -9.27 -11.39 8.24
N ILE A 85 -8.08 -10.92 8.61
CA ILE A 85 -6.94 -10.77 7.71
C ILE A 85 -6.39 -12.15 7.33
N TYR A 86 -6.27 -13.06 8.31
CA TYR A 86 -5.77 -14.41 8.07
C TYR A 86 -6.71 -15.23 7.19
N MET A 87 -8.03 -15.12 7.41
CA MET A 87 -9.05 -15.82 6.62
C MET A 87 -9.04 -15.41 5.14
N ASN A 88 -8.66 -14.17 4.83
CA ASN A 88 -8.62 -13.65 3.46
C ASN A 88 -7.20 -13.44 2.93
N TRP A 89 -6.19 -14.03 3.59
CA TRP A 89 -4.77 -13.75 3.38
C TRP A 89 -4.35 -13.90 1.90
N THR A 90 -4.77 -14.97 1.24
CA THR A 90 -4.43 -15.24 -0.18
C THR A 90 -5.02 -14.18 -1.11
N GLN A 91 -6.25 -13.71 -0.84
CA GLN A 91 -6.88 -12.65 -1.62
C GLN A 91 -6.22 -11.30 -1.36
N THR A 92 -5.85 -11.01 -0.11
CA THR A 92 -5.09 -9.80 0.25
C THR A 92 -3.73 -9.77 -0.45
N LEU A 93 -3.02 -10.90 -0.52
CA LEU A 93 -1.75 -11.00 -1.24
C LEU A 93 -1.90 -10.77 -2.74
N SER A 94 -2.92 -11.37 -3.37
CA SER A 94 -3.20 -11.16 -4.80
C SER A 94 -3.50 -9.68 -5.11
N LEU A 95 -4.28 -9.04 -4.24
CA LEU A 95 -4.64 -7.63 -4.34
C LEU A 95 -3.41 -6.72 -4.17
N LEU A 96 -2.54 -6.99 -3.19
CA LEU A 96 -1.28 -6.26 -3.01
C LEU A 96 -0.36 -6.37 -4.23
N ASN A 97 -0.29 -7.55 -4.85
CA ASN A 97 0.49 -7.75 -6.07
C ASN A 97 -0.07 -6.92 -7.23
N LEU A 98 -1.39 -6.90 -7.40
CA LEU A 98 -2.06 -6.07 -8.40
C LEU A 98 -1.79 -4.57 -8.16
N ILE A 99 -1.87 -4.10 -6.91
CA ILE A 99 -1.51 -2.71 -6.56
C ILE A 99 -0.04 -2.42 -6.90
N SER A 100 0.87 -3.34 -6.61
CA SER A 100 2.30 -3.19 -6.92
C SER A 100 2.53 -3.00 -8.43
N ILE A 101 1.91 -3.83 -9.26
CA ILE A 101 2.00 -3.71 -10.73
C ILE A 101 1.46 -2.34 -11.19
N ILE A 102 0.32 -1.90 -10.66
CA ILE A 102 -0.27 -0.60 -10.98
C ILE A 102 0.66 0.55 -10.56
N MET A 103 1.24 0.48 -9.36
CA MET A 103 2.17 1.49 -8.86
C MET A 103 3.44 1.59 -9.70
N VAL A 104 4.02 0.46 -10.11
CA VAL A 104 5.17 0.44 -11.01
C VAL A 104 4.79 1.08 -12.36
N LEU A 105 3.63 0.74 -12.92
CA LEU A 105 3.16 1.32 -14.16
C LEU A 105 2.92 2.84 -14.03
N PHE A 106 2.36 3.28 -12.91
CA PHE A 106 2.16 4.70 -12.61
C PHE A 106 3.49 5.46 -12.53
N LEU A 107 4.47 4.92 -11.81
CA LEU A 107 5.81 5.51 -11.70
C LEU A 107 6.52 5.54 -13.07
N TYR A 108 6.39 4.47 -13.86
CA TYR A 108 6.94 4.41 -15.22
C TYR A 108 6.33 5.48 -16.13
N MET A 109 5.01 5.65 -16.09
CA MET A 109 4.32 6.70 -16.86
C MET A 109 4.73 8.10 -16.40
N ARG A 110 4.90 8.31 -15.10
CA ARG A 110 5.36 9.59 -14.54
C ARG A 110 6.78 9.92 -15.00
N GLN A 111 7.71 8.98 -14.85
CA GLN A 111 9.10 9.15 -15.28
C GLN A 111 9.18 9.43 -16.79
N ARG A 112 8.42 8.69 -17.61
CA ARG A 112 8.36 8.91 -19.06
C ARG A 112 7.85 10.31 -19.40
N ASN A 113 6.90 10.84 -18.64
CA ASN A 113 6.36 12.18 -18.86
C ASN A 113 7.39 13.25 -18.47
N ASP A 114 8.13 13.05 -17.37
CA ASP A 114 9.22 13.93 -16.96
C ASP A 114 10.30 13.98 -18.06
N ASP A 115 10.77 12.83 -18.56
CA ASP A 115 11.75 12.74 -19.66
C ASP A 115 11.28 13.46 -20.95
N PHE A 116 9.99 13.32 -21.30
CA PHE A 116 9.42 13.98 -22.47
C PHE A 116 9.37 15.51 -22.31
N THR A 117 9.24 15.99 -21.08
CA THR A 117 9.20 17.43 -20.75
C THR A 117 10.60 18.03 -20.82
N THR A 118 11.63 17.33 -20.33
CA THR A 118 13.03 17.75 -20.46
C THR A 118 13.48 17.82 -21.92
N CYS A 119 13.09 16.86 -22.76
CA CYS A 119 13.40 16.89 -24.20
C CYS A 119 12.75 18.07 -24.95
N LYS A 120 11.58 18.54 -24.52
CA LYS A 120 10.92 19.71 -25.11
C LYS A 120 11.54 21.05 -24.72
N LEU A 121 12.24 21.13 -23.58
CA LEU A 121 12.92 22.35 -23.15
C LEU A 121 14.29 22.56 -23.82
N CYS A 122 14.86 21.52 -24.45
CA CYS A 122 16.17 21.57 -25.12
C CYS A 122 16.11 21.89 -26.63
N ILE A 123 14.93 22.16 -27.20
CA ILE A 123 14.71 22.60 -28.59
C ILE A 123 14.15 24.02 -28.57
#